data_AF-A0A970TH40-F1
#
_entry.id   AF-A0A970TH40-F1
#
_cell.length_a   1.000
_cell.length_b   1.000
_cell.length_c   1.000
_cell.angle_alpha   90.00
_cell.angle_beta   90.00
_cell.angle_gamma   90.00
#
_symmetry.space_group_name_H-M   'P 1'
#
loop_
_entity.id
_entity.type
_entity.pdbx_description
1 polymer ?
#
loop_
_entity_poly.entity_id
_entity_poly.type
_entity_poly.pdbx_seq_one_letter_code
_entity_poly.pdbx_strand_id
1 'polypeptide(L)'
;MKAKPFIKWAGGKSQLLPDIRNKYPEGLGKSITKYCEPFVGGGAVLFDVLSSFEIDEILINDINEELTNTYFHIKNHLEELILELAKMQEYFWPVDAENRKKYYYEKRERFNFLKVNGDESVNIEKASLFIFLNKTCFNGLFRVNKKGLFNVPIGAYKKPLICDTENLIAIRSLLKNVTIKNGDYKDCLEFIDENTFVYIDPPYRPLTATASFTSYAEADFNDKEQKELGAFVDCITAKKAKV
;
A
#
# COMPACT_ATOMS: atom_id res chain seq x y z
N MET A 1 -18.60 -8.07 4.58
CA MET A 1 -18.10 -7.36 3.38
C MET A 1 -16.72 -7.91 3.04
N LYS A 2 -16.38 -8.13 1.76
CA LYS A 2 -15.02 -8.55 1.37
C LYS A 2 -14.08 -7.34 1.43
N ALA A 3 -12.92 -7.48 2.06
CA ALA A 3 -11.94 -6.41 2.14
C ALA A 3 -11.44 -6.00 0.75
N LYS A 4 -11.21 -4.71 0.56
CA LYS A 4 -10.67 -4.11 -0.69
C LYS A 4 -9.57 -3.10 -0.34
N PRO A 5 -8.66 -2.79 -1.29
CA PRO A 5 -7.67 -1.73 -1.11
C PRO A 5 -8.26 -0.44 -0.52
N PHE A 6 -7.68 0.03 0.60
CA PHE A 6 -8.15 1.23 1.30
C PHE A 6 -7.76 2.53 0.57
N ILE A 7 -6.78 2.48 -0.33
CA ILE A 7 -6.33 3.58 -1.19
C ILE A 7 -6.37 3.17 -2.67
N LYS A 8 -6.40 4.17 -3.54
CA LYS A 8 -6.00 3.98 -4.93
C LYS A 8 -4.47 3.90 -4.97
N TRP A 9 -3.96 2.88 -5.63
CA TRP A 9 -2.52 2.66 -5.78
C TRP A 9 -2.19 2.47 -7.25
N ALA A 10 -1.08 3.08 -7.70
CA ALA A 10 -0.60 2.87 -9.05
C ALA A 10 -0.28 1.38 -9.25
N GLY A 11 -0.70 0.82 -10.37
CA GLY A 11 -0.54 -0.62 -10.63
C GLY A 11 -1.50 -1.54 -9.86
N GLY A 12 -2.50 -1.02 -9.14
CA GLY A 12 -3.43 -1.84 -8.35
C GLY A 12 -4.05 -3.02 -9.13
N LYS A 13 -3.95 -4.23 -8.57
CA LYS A 13 -4.28 -5.49 -9.26
C LYS A 13 -5.73 -5.96 -9.16
N SER A 14 -6.62 -5.15 -8.60
CA SER A 14 -8.02 -5.56 -8.36
C SER A 14 -8.74 -6.02 -9.63
N GLN A 15 -8.47 -5.41 -10.80
CA GLN A 15 -9.07 -5.81 -12.08
C GLN A 15 -8.46 -7.09 -12.66
N LEU A 16 -7.23 -7.41 -12.29
CA LEU A 16 -6.49 -8.60 -12.77
C LEU A 16 -6.65 -9.80 -11.84
N LEU A 17 -7.36 -9.66 -10.70
CA LEU A 17 -7.58 -10.77 -9.76
C LEU A 17 -8.16 -12.03 -10.41
N PRO A 18 -9.13 -11.98 -11.36
CA PRO A 18 -9.61 -13.19 -12.01
C PRO A 18 -8.50 -13.99 -12.71
N ASP A 19 -7.58 -13.30 -13.38
CA ASP A 19 -6.47 -13.93 -14.09
C ASP A 19 -5.38 -14.41 -13.13
N ILE A 20 -5.06 -13.62 -12.11
CA ILE A 20 -4.05 -13.94 -11.09
C ILE A 20 -4.48 -15.19 -10.29
N ARG A 21 -5.76 -15.32 -9.93
CA ARG A 21 -6.28 -16.50 -9.22
C ARG A 21 -6.03 -17.81 -9.96
N ASN A 22 -6.08 -17.79 -11.29
CA ASN A 22 -5.81 -18.97 -12.12
C ASN A 22 -4.33 -19.40 -12.08
N LYS A 23 -3.46 -18.59 -11.46
CA LYS A 23 -2.02 -18.84 -11.34
C LYS A 23 -1.57 -19.09 -9.90
N TYR A 24 -2.47 -19.04 -8.92
CA TYR A 24 -2.12 -19.43 -7.56
C TYR A 24 -1.61 -20.89 -7.53
N PRO A 25 -0.56 -21.16 -6.75
CA PRO A 25 0.04 -22.49 -6.74
C PRO A 25 -0.89 -23.53 -6.15
N GLU A 26 -0.85 -24.73 -6.69
CA GLU A 26 -1.51 -25.88 -6.08
C GLU A 26 -1.00 -26.08 -4.65
N GLY A 27 -1.90 -26.31 -3.71
CA GLY A 27 -1.56 -26.50 -2.30
C GLY A 27 -1.50 -25.21 -1.46
N LEU A 28 -1.80 -24.03 -2.03
CA LEU A 28 -2.00 -22.80 -1.25
C LEU A 28 -3.09 -22.98 -0.18
N GLY A 29 -2.74 -22.66 1.07
CA GLY A 29 -3.58 -22.90 2.25
C GLY A 29 -3.69 -24.36 2.67
N LYS A 30 -2.79 -25.22 2.18
CA LYS A 30 -2.65 -26.63 2.59
C LYS A 30 -1.19 -26.97 2.83
N SER A 31 -0.45 -27.32 1.78
CA SER A 31 0.99 -27.61 1.85
C SER A 31 1.85 -26.34 1.76
N ILE A 32 1.31 -25.26 1.20
CA ILE A 32 1.92 -23.94 1.18
C ILE A 32 1.20 -23.11 2.24
N THR A 33 1.86 -22.94 3.38
CA THR A 33 1.30 -22.36 4.60
C THR A 33 1.79 -20.94 4.86
N LYS A 34 2.73 -20.43 4.05
CA LYS A 34 3.24 -19.06 4.15
C LYS A 34 2.93 -18.23 2.92
N TYR A 35 2.70 -16.93 3.13
CA TYR A 35 2.48 -15.95 2.07
C TYR A 35 3.39 -14.74 2.23
N CYS A 36 4.02 -14.30 1.15
CA CYS A 36 4.87 -13.13 1.13
C CYS A 36 4.55 -12.18 -0.04
N GLU A 37 4.32 -10.90 0.26
CA GLU A 37 4.27 -9.82 -0.74
C GLU A 37 5.39 -8.81 -0.48
N PRO A 38 6.54 -8.90 -1.19
CA PRO A 38 7.63 -7.95 -1.00
C PRO A 38 7.33 -6.52 -1.47
N PHE A 39 6.30 -6.36 -2.32
CA PHE A 39 5.79 -5.11 -2.89
C PHE A 39 4.27 -5.05 -2.74
N VAL A 40 3.77 -4.88 -1.51
CA VAL A 40 2.32 -5.02 -1.21
C VAL A 40 1.46 -3.97 -1.93
N GLY A 41 1.95 -2.73 -2.07
CA GLY A 41 1.17 -1.64 -2.62
C GLY A 41 -0.22 -1.51 -2.00
N GLY A 42 -1.27 -1.47 -2.83
CA GLY A 42 -2.66 -1.42 -2.34
C GLY A 42 -3.19 -2.73 -1.73
N GLY A 43 -2.45 -3.84 -1.80
CA GLY A 43 -2.80 -5.13 -1.19
C GLY A 43 -3.97 -5.86 -1.86
N ALA A 44 -4.20 -5.65 -3.16
CA ALA A 44 -5.31 -6.29 -3.86
C ALA A 44 -5.20 -7.82 -3.84
N VAL A 45 -3.99 -8.36 -4.07
CA VAL A 45 -3.74 -9.81 -4.04
C VAL A 45 -3.70 -10.30 -2.59
N LEU A 46 -3.06 -9.57 -1.67
CA LEU A 46 -3.08 -9.84 -0.23
C LEU A 46 -4.48 -10.09 0.30
N PHE A 47 -5.40 -9.14 0.08
CA PHE A 47 -6.77 -9.28 0.58
C PHE A 47 -7.53 -10.41 -0.13
N ASP A 48 -7.18 -10.74 -1.37
CA ASP A 48 -7.76 -11.88 -2.05
C ASP A 48 -7.29 -13.20 -1.44
N VAL A 49 -5.98 -13.38 -1.26
CA VAL A 49 -5.37 -14.57 -0.64
C VAL A 49 -5.91 -14.77 0.76
N LEU A 50 -5.85 -13.74 1.62
CA LEU A 50 -6.32 -13.83 3.00
C LEU A 50 -7.83 -14.05 3.13
N SER A 51 -8.62 -13.71 2.11
CA SER A 51 -10.06 -13.99 2.09
C SER A 51 -10.41 -15.37 1.54
N SER A 52 -9.45 -16.06 0.90
CA SER A 52 -9.70 -17.30 0.16
C SER A 52 -8.97 -18.51 0.72
N PHE A 53 -7.91 -18.31 1.50
CA PHE A 53 -7.06 -19.37 2.02
C PHE A 53 -6.73 -19.12 3.48
N GLU A 54 -6.61 -20.21 4.25
CA GLU A 54 -6.04 -20.17 5.59
C GLU A 54 -4.52 -20.26 5.47
N ILE A 55 -3.81 -19.22 5.90
CA ILE A 55 -2.35 -19.10 5.82
C ILE A 55 -1.83 -18.87 7.23
N ASP A 56 -0.82 -19.64 7.63
CA ASP A 56 -0.30 -19.64 8.99
C ASP A 56 0.58 -18.42 9.27
N GLU A 57 1.48 -18.10 8.32
CA GLU A 57 2.41 -16.98 8.44
C GLU A 57 2.35 -16.08 7.20
N ILE A 58 2.14 -14.78 7.41
CA ILE A 58 2.06 -13.81 6.31
C ILE A 58 3.06 -12.67 6.55
N LEU A 59 3.85 -12.35 5.53
CA LEU A 59 4.73 -11.20 5.50
C LEU A 59 4.35 -10.27 4.35
N ILE A 60 4.09 -9.01 4.66
CA ILE A 60 4.01 -7.95 3.66
C ILE A 60 5.14 -6.95 3.87
N ASN A 61 5.65 -6.41 2.77
CA ASN A 61 6.66 -5.37 2.75
C ASN A 61 6.33 -4.32 1.70
N ASP A 62 6.74 -3.09 1.96
CA ASP A 62 6.87 -2.05 0.94
C ASP A 62 8.01 -1.12 1.32
N ILE A 63 8.63 -0.50 0.31
CA ILE A 63 9.62 0.55 0.54
C ILE A 63 8.96 1.86 0.99
N ASN A 64 7.67 2.05 0.67
CA ASN A 64 6.93 3.24 1.06
C ASN A 64 6.54 3.20 2.54
N GLU A 65 7.28 3.94 3.36
CA GLU A 65 7.05 4.04 4.80
C GLU A 65 5.62 4.46 5.14
N GLU A 66 5.06 5.45 4.43
CA GLU A 66 3.72 5.97 4.72
C GLU A 66 2.62 4.94 4.46
N LEU A 67 2.82 4.09 3.46
CA LEU A 67 1.95 2.96 3.19
C LEU A 67 2.02 1.93 4.33
N THR A 68 3.22 1.51 4.72
CA THR A 68 3.42 0.51 5.78
C THR A 68 2.97 1.01 7.17
N ASN A 69 3.21 2.29 7.47
CA ASN A 69 2.67 2.98 8.65
C ASN A 69 1.13 2.95 8.64
N THR A 70 0.52 3.17 7.48
CA THR A 70 -0.95 3.09 7.37
C THR A 70 -1.46 1.66 7.59
N TYR A 71 -0.82 0.64 7.00
CA TYR A 71 -1.14 -0.77 7.31
C TYR A 71 -0.99 -1.08 8.81
N PHE A 72 0.07 -0.57 9.44
CA PHE A 72 0.31 -0.73 10.87
C PHE A 72 -0.83 -0.13 11.70
N HIS A 73 -1.28 1.10 11.41
CA HIS A 73 -2.38 1.73 12.15
C HIS A 73 -3.73 1.07 11.88
N ILE A 74 -4.00 0.63 10.65
CA ILE A 74 -5.20 -0.19 10.37
C ILE A 74 -5.16 -1.48 11.19
N LYS A 75 -3.98 -2.10 11.36
CA LYS A 75 -3.81 -3.30 12.18
C LYS A 75 -3.90 -2.99 13.68
N ASN A 76 -3.28 -1.94 14.21
CA ASN A 76 -3.08 -1.83 15.66
C ASN A 76 -3.92 -0.75 16.34
N HIS A 77 -4.32 0.30 15.60
CA HIS A 77 -4.96 1.51 16.12
C HIS A 77 -6.19 1.92 15.29
N LEU A 78 -7.00 0.93 14.89
CA LEU A 78 -8.10 1.13 13.95
C LEU A 78 -9.11 2.19 14.42
N GLU A 79 -9.49 2.16 15.70
CA GLU A 79 -10.52 3.06 16.25
C GLU A 79 -10.08 4.53 16.19
N GLU A 80 -8.84 4.79 16.59
CA GLU A 80 -8.23 6.12 16.52
C GLU A 80 -8.11 6.59 15.06
N LEU A 81 -7.73 5.70 14.13
CA LEU A 81 -7.64 6.02 12.72
C LEU A 81 -9.02 6.36 12.12
N ILE A 82 -10.07 5.60 12.46
CA ILE A 82 -11.45 5.88 12.05
C ILE A 82 -11.89 7.25 12.57
N LEU A 83 -11.59 7.57 13.82
CA LEU A 83 -11.95 8.86 14.42
C LEU A 83 -11.33 10.03 13.65
N GLU A 84 -10.04 9.97 13.32
CA GLU A 84 -9.36 11.02 12.55
C GLU A 84 -9.92 11.14 11.12
N LEU A 85 -10.16 10.02 10.45
CA LEU A 85 -10.76 10.02 9.10
C LEU A 85 -12.19 10.56 9.10
N ALA A 86 -12.99 10.22 10.11
CA ALA A 86 -14.36 10.69 10.26
C ALA A 86 -14.39 12.21 10.47
N LYS A 87 -13.54 12.76 11.36
CA LYS A 87 -13.40 14.21 11.57
C LYS A 87 -13.07 14.95 10.26
N MET A 88 -12.10 14.44 9.50
CA MET A 88 -11.74 15.03 8.21
C MET A 88 -12.89 14.95 7.20
N GLN A 89 -13.63 13.84 7.19
CA GLN A 89 -14.79 13.65 6.31
C GLN A 89 -15.94 14.61 6.65
N GLU A 90 -16.30 14.71 7.92
CA GLU A 90 -17.34 15.59 8.44
C GLU A 90 -17.07 17.07 8.15
N TYR A 91 -15.79 17.47 8.21
CA TYR A 91 -15.39 18.82 7.79
C TYR A 91 -15.41 19.00 6.26
N PHE A 92 -14.89 18.03 5.50
CA PHE A 92 -14.67 18.19 4.06
C PHE A 92 -15.96 18.16 3.22
N TRP A 93 -16.95 17.35 3.59
CA TRP A 93 -18.19 17.18 2.81
C TRP A 93 -19.11 18.40 2.72
N PRO A 94 -19.39 19.15 3.81
CA PRO A 94 -20.35 20.24 3.76
C PRO A 94 -19.79 21.54 3.18
N VAL A 95 -18.46 21.73 3.16
CA VAL A 95 -17.86 23.00 2.75
C VAL A 95 -17.78 23.17 1.23
N ASP A 96 -17.77 24.43 0.77
CA ASP A 96 -17.66 24.78 -0.64
C ASP A 96 -16.30 24.38 -1.26
N ALA A 97 -16.17 24.55 -2.58
CA ALA A 97 -14.97 24.15 -3.30
C ALA A 97 -13.71 24.93 -2.88
N GLU A 98 -13.85 26.21 -2.51
CA GLU A 98 -12.72 27.04 -2.12
C GLU A 98 -12.21 26.65 -0.73
N ASN A 99 -13.12 26.41 0.21
CA ASN A 99 -12.79 25.93 1.55
C ASN A 99 -12.24 24.49 1.54
N ARG A 100 -12.76 23.60 0.68
CA ARG A 100 -12.15 22.27 0.46
C ARG A 100 -10.73 22.37 -0.06
N LYS A 101 -10.47 23.28 -1.00
CA LYS A 101 -9.14 23.54 -1.55
C LYS A 101 -8.17 24.00 -0.48
N LYS A 102 -8.56 24.98 0.36
CA LYS A 102 -7.75 25.45 1.48
C LYS A 102 -7.43 24.32 2.46
N TYR A 103 -8.44 23.57 2.89
CA TYR A 103 -8.28 22.45 3.82
C TYR A 103 -7.35 21.37 3.27
N TYR A 104 -7.50 21.01 1.99
CA TYR A 104 -6.61 20.05 1.34
C TYR A 104 -5.14 20.49 1.39
N TYR A 105 -4.86 21.76 1.05
CA TYR A 105 -3.49 22.25 1.03
C TYR A 105 -2.90 22.39 2.44
N GLU A 106 -3.69 22.76 3.44
CA GLU A 106 -3.30 22.71 4.85
C GLU A 106 -2.91 21.29 5.28
N LYS A 107 -3.75 20.28 4.97
CA LYS A 107 -3.45 18.88 5.28
C LYS A 107 -2.23 18.35 4.53
N ARG A 108 -2.02 18.79 3.29
CA ARG A 108 -0.83 18.46 2.52
C ARG A 108 0.44 19.06 3.12
N GLU A 109 0.38 20.32 3.55
CA GLU A 109 1.49 20.98 4.24
C GLU A 109 1.81 20.28 5.56
N ARG A 110 0.78 19.93 6.36
CA ARG A 110 0.95 19.17 7.59
C ARG A 110 1.57 17.80 7.35
N PHE A 111 1.11 17.07 6.34
CA PHE A 111 1.67 15.76 5.97
C PHE A 111 3.16 15.88 5.61
N ASN A 112 3.51 16.84 4.77
CA ASN A 112 4.90 17.10 4.39
C ASN A 112 5.76 17.58 5.57
N PHE A 113 5.19 18.38 6.48
CA PHE A 113 5.87 18.81 7.70
C PHE A 113 6.20 17.63 8.59
N LEU A 114 5.24 16.72 8.83
CA LEU A 114 5.43 15.51 9.62
C LEU A 114 6.44 14.56 8.98
N LYS A 115 6.45 14.44 7.65
CA LYS A 115 7.43 13.61 6.95
C LYS A 115 8.87 14.11 7.12
N VAL A 116 9.08 15.42 7.23
CA VAL A 116 10.43 16.01 7.35
C VAL A 116 10.87 16.18 8.80
N ASN A 117 9.95 16.53 9.71
CA ASN A 117 10.28 16.94 11.08
C ASN A 117 9.68 16.02 12.15
N GLY A 118 8.90 15.00 11.76
CA GLY A 118 8.38 14.02 12.69
C GLY A 118 9.49 13.09 13.16
N ASP A 119 9.59 12.87 14.46
CA ASP A 119 10.62 12.03 15.09
C ASP A 119 10.25 10.53 15.05
N GLU A 120 9.09 10.20 14.47
CA GLU A 120 8.52 8.84 14.51
C GLU A 120 8.10 8.36 13.12
N SER A 121 8.63 7.19 12.73
CA SER A 121 8.23 6.52 11.49
C SER A 121 6.78 6.02 11.55
N VAL A 122 6.37 5.57 12.75
CA VAL A 122 4.99 5.15 13.05
C VAL A 122 4.22 6.32 13.64
N ASN A 123 3.31 6.92 12.87
CA ASN A 123 2.54 8.09 13.31
C ASN A 123 1.12 8.06 12.73
N ILE A 124 0.12 8.13 13.62
CA ILE A 124 -1.28 7.99 13.25
C ILE A 124 -1.82 9.18 12.44
N GLU A 125 -1.31 10.38 12.72
CA GLU A 125 -1.66 11.58 11.95
C GLU A 125 -1.10 11.46 10.52
N LYS A 126 0.13 10.96 10.34
CA LYS A 126 0.66 10.65 9.00
C LYS A 126 -0.23 9.64 8.26
N ALA A 127 -0.64 8.56 8.92
CA ALA A 127 -1.50 7.53 8.32
C ALA A 127 -2.89 8.08 7.92
N SER A 128 -3.51 8.88 8.78
CA SER A 128 -4.82 9.48 8.50
C SER A 128 -4.74 10.49 7.35
N LEU A 129 -3.71 11.34 7.34
CA LEU A 129 -3.44 12.31 6.27
C LEU A 129 -3.12 11.61 4.95
N PHE A 130 -2.39 10.49 4.97
CA PHE A 130 -2.07 9.71 3.77
C PHE A 130 -3.35 9.20 3.08
N ILE A 131 -4.28 8.62 3.84
CA ILE A 131 -5.59 8.19 3.31
C ILE A 131 -6.39 9.41 2.83
N PHE A 132 -6.51 10.46 3.64
CA PHE A 132 -7.24 11.67 3.29
C PHE A 132 -6.74 12.27 1.96
N LEU A 133 -5.43 12.45 1.82
CA LEU A 133 -4.81 12.98 0.62
C LEU A 133 -5.07 12.06 -0.58
N ASN A 134 -4.94 10.74 -0.43
CA ASN A 134 -5.24 9.79 -1.51
C ASN A 134 -6.71 9.86 -1.96
N LYS A 135 -7.66 10.02 -1.03
CA LYS A 135 -9.09 10.08 -1.35
C LYS A 135 -9.51 11.41 -1.98
N THR A 136 -8.73 12.48 -1.76
CA THR A 136 -9.10 13.84 -2.16
C THR A 136 -8.21 14.44 -3.25
N CYS A 137 -7.02 13.88 -3.52
CA CYS A 137 -6.10 14.36 -4.55
C CYS A 137 -6.53 13.95 -5.96
N PHE A 138 -5.93 14.60 -6.97
CA PHE A 138 -6.15 14.26 -8.36
C PHE A 138 -5.82 12.79 -8.65
N ASN A 139 -6.82 12.06 -9.17
CA ASN A 139 -6.77 10.62 -9.52
C ASN A 139 -6.41 9.64 -8.40
N GLY A 140 -6.28 10.09 -7.15
CA GLY A 140 -5.84 9.24 -6.04
C GLY A 140 -4.41 8.72 -6.22
N LEU A 141 -3.54 9.53 -6.82
CA LEU A 141 -2.13 9.21 -6.98
C LEU A 141 -1.38 9.47 -5.68
N PHE A 142 -0.40 8.62 -5.39
CA PHE A 142 0.67 8.94 -4.47
C PHE A 142 1.91 9.34 -5.28
N ARG A 143 2.37 10.58 -5.12
CA ARG A 143 3.53 11.11 -5.83
C ARG A 143 4.26 12.12 -4.96
N VAL A 144 5.58 11.98 -4.93
CA VAL A 144 6.49 12.89 -4.23
C VAL A 144 7.39 13.63 -5.22
N ASN A 145 7.95 14.76 -4.79
CA ASN A 145 9.01 15.45 -5.52
C ASN A 145 10.39 14.89 -5.14
N LYS A 146 11.46 15.46 -5.72
CA LYS A 146 12.86 15.07 -5.41
C LYS A 146 13.29 15.27 -3.96
N LYS A 147 12.48 15.97 -3.14
CA LYS A 147 12.70 16.15 -1.69
C LYS A 147 11.84 15.18 -0.87
N GLY A 148 11.20 14.20 -1.50
CA GLY A 148 10.31 13.26 -0.82
C GLY A 148 8.94 13.82 -0.45
N LEU A 149 8.62 15.07 -0.80
CA LEU A 149 7.39 15.74 -0.37
C LEU A 149 6.25 15.45 -1.33
N PHE A 150 5.09 15.08 -0.78
CA PHE A 150 3.87 14.84 -1.53
C PHE A 150 3.44 16.11 -2.29
N ASN A 151 3.20 15.99 -3.59
CA ASN A 151 3.01 17.14 -4.48
C ASN A 151 1.82 17.01 -5.45
N VAL A 152 0.88 16.10 -5.19
CA VAL A 152 -0.33 15.98 -6.01
C VAL A 152 -1.27 17.15 -5.68
N PRO A 153 -1.95 17.76 -6.67
CA PRO A 153 -2.97 18.77 -6.41
C PRO A 153 -4.29 18.13 -5.96
N ILE A 154 -5.19 18.96 -5.39
CA ILE A 154 -6.55 18.53 -5.06
C ILE A 154 -7.30 18.03 -6.30
N GLY A 155 -8.13 17.00 -6.14
CA GLY A 155 -9.08 16.54 -7.15
C GLY A 155 -10.41 17.32 -7.10
N ALA A 156 -11.33 16.99 -8.02
CA ALA A 156 -12.64 17.64 -8.10
C ALA A 156 -13.76 16.91 -7.32
N TYR A 157 -13.40 16.03 -6.38
CA TYR A 157 -14.37 15.18 -5.67
C TYR A 157 -15.19 16.00 -4.65
N LYS A 158 -16.53 15.93 -4.76
CA LYS A 158 -17.44 16.63 -3.85
C LYS A 158 -17.64 15.89 -2.52
N LYS A 159 -17.87 14.58 -2.59
CA LYS A 159 -18.09 13.71 -1.43
C LYS A 159 -17.27 12.42 -1.58
N PRO A 160 -15.92 12.50 -1.59
CA PRO A 160 -15.11 11.29 -1.58
C PRO A 160 -15.35 10.52 -0.28
N LEU A 161 -15.39 9.19 -0.35
CA LEU A 161 -15.43 8.34 0.84
C LEU A 161 -14.03 8.34 1.48
N ILE A 162 -13.85 9.22 2.46
CA ILE A 162 -12.59 9.41 3.20
C ILE A 162 -12.49 8.36 4.30
N CYS A 163 -13.57 8.19 5.08
CA CYS A 163 -13.68 7.19 6.13
C CYS A 163 -14.56 6.02 5.65
N ASP A 164 -13.94 4.96 5.14
CA ASP A 164 -14.60 3.71 4.75
C ASP A 164 -14.57 2.71 5.92
N THR A 165 -15.32 3.02 6.98
CA THR A 165 -15.30 2.28 8.26
C THR A 165 -15.51 0.79 8.10
N GLU A 166 -16.52 0.38 7.31
CA GLU A 166 -16.82 -1.03 7.09
C GLU A 166 -15.66 -1.77 6.42
N ASN A 167 -15.02 -1.14 5.42
CA ASN A 167 -13.86 -1.73 4.76
C ASN A 167 -12.64 -1.79 5.69
N LEU A 168 -12.38 -0.74 6.49
CA LEU A 168 -11.24 -0.73 7.41
C LEU A 168 -11.38 -1.81 8.49
N ILE A 169 -12.59 -2.07 9.00
CA ILE A 169 -12.88 -3.19 9.91
C ILE A 169 -12.62 -4.55 9.23
N ALA A 170 -13.05 -4.70 7.97
CA ALA A 170 -12.79 -5.91 7.21
C ALA A 170 -11.28 -6.15 6.99
N ILE A 171 -10.53 -5.10 6.62
CA ILE A 171 -9.07 -5.16 6.46
C ILE A 171 -8.40 -5.50 7.78
N ARG A 172 -8.72 -4.81 8.87
CA ARG A 172 -8.16 -5.08 10.21
C ARG A 172 -8.31 -6.54 10.61
N SER A 173 -9.45 -7.15 10.29
CA SER A 173 -9.73 -8.55 10.58
C SER A 173 -8.78 -9.50 9.85
N LEU A 174 -8.47 -9.22 8.58
CA LEU A 174 -7.50 -9.99 7.80
C LEU A 174 -6.05 -9.74 8.24
N LEU A 175 -5.72 -8.52 8.65
CA LEU A 175 -4.35 -8.15 9.02
C LEU A 175 -3.90 -8.65 10.41
N LYS A 176 -4.77 -9.29 11.20
CA LYS A 176 -4.47 -9.73 12.58
C LYS A 176 -3.14 -10.51 12.68
N ASN A 177 -2.92 -11.45 11.76
CA ASN A 177 -1.75 -12.33 11.75
C ASN A 177 -0.70 -11.94 10.70
N VAL A 178 -0.80 -10.74 10.12
CA VAL A 178 0.13 -10.27 9.09
C VAL A 178 1.30 -9.54 9.73
N THR A 179 2.52 -9.98 9.43
CA THR A 179 3.75 -9.24 9.73
C THR A 179 3.94 -8.16 8.68
N ILE A 180 4.15 -6.92 9.12
CA ILE A 180 4.32 -5.76 8.25
C ILE A 180 5.76 -5.27 8.41
N LYS A 181 6.54 -5.37 7.34
CA LYS A 181 7.89 -4.77 7.24
C LYS A 181 7.84 -3.52 6.37
N ASN A 182 8.82 -2.64 6.61
CA ASN A 182 9.13 -1.52 5.74
C ASN A 182 10.61 -1.60 5.38
N GLY A 183 10.94 -1.64 4.09
CA GLY A 183 12.32 -1.78 3.66
C GLY A 183 12.49 -2.35 2.26
N ASP A 184 13.72 -2.74 1.96
CA ASP A 184 14.08 -3.39 0.70
C ASP A 184 13.41 -4.77 0.62
N TYR A 185 12.89 -5.11 -0.56
CA TYR A 185 12.25 -6.40 -0.81
C TYR A 185 13.18 -7.59 -0.51
N LYS A 186 14.50 -7.40 -0.60
CA LYS A 186 15.52 -8.41 -0.29
C LYS A 186 15.44 -8.90 1.16
N ASP A 187 15.01 -8.05 2.09
CA ASP A 187 14.87 -8.39 3.51
C ASP A 187 13.72 -9.38 3.77
N CYS A 188 12.90 -9.67 2.76
CA CYS A 188 11.90 -10.74 2.80
C CYS A 188 12.52 -12.13 2.64
N LEU A 189 13.75 -12.25 2.12
CA LEU A 189 14.37 -13.55 1.81
C LEU A 189 14.56 -14.45 3.04
N GLU A 190 14.73 -13.84 4.22
CA GLU A 190 14.85 -14.55 5.50
C GLU A 190 13.56 -15.29 5.88
N PHE A 191 12.41 -14.74 5.49
CA PHE A 191 11.10 -15.34 5.76
C PHE A 191 10.75 -16.46 4.78
N ILE A 192 11.30 -16.41 3.56
CA ILE A 192 10.92 -17.28 2.45
C ILE A 192 11.59 -18.66 2.58
N ASP A 193 10.77 -19.70 2.48
CA ASP A 193 11.14 -21.13 2.48
C ASP A 193 10.28 -21.93 1.48
N GLU A 194 10.46 -23.26 1.43
CA GLU A 194 9.75 -24.14 0.49
C GLU A 194 8.22 -24.16 0.65
N ASN A 195 7.69 -23.71 1.79
CA ASN A 195 6.25 -23.66 2.08
C ASN A 195 5.66 -22.27 1.80
N THR A 196 6.43 -21.39 1.15
CA THR A 196 6.04 -20.00 0.89
C THR A 196 5.53 -19.81 -0.53
N PHE A 197 4.39 -19.13 -0.67
CA PHE A 197 4.00 -18.47 -1.92
C PHE A 197 4.39 -16.98 -1.85
N VAL A 198 5.17 -16.53 -2.82
CA VAL A 198 5.65 -15.15 -2.94
C VAL A 198 4.97 -14.50 -4.14
N TYR A 199 4.21 -13.43 -3.92
CA TYR A 199 3.66 -12.62 -5.01
C TYR A 199 4.50 -11.35 -5.21
N ILE A 200 5.05 -11.17 -6.41
CA ILE A 200 5.99 -10.09 -6.73
C ILE A 200 5.37 -9.17 -7.78
N ASP A 201 5.16 -7.90 -7.41
CA ASP A 201 4.58 -6.87 -8.27
C ASP A 201 5.39 -5.56 -8.16
N PRO A 202 6.59 -5.51 -8.75
CA PRO A 202 7.49 -4.37 -8.64
C PRO A 202 6.99 -3.20 -9.50
N PRO A 203 7.54 -1.99 -9.31
CA PRO A 203 7.34 -0.90 -10.25
C PRO A 203 7.72 -1.32 -11.68
N TYR A 204 6.85 -1.04 -12.65
CA TYR A 204 7.09 -1.40 -14.05
C TYR A 204 8.15 -0.53 -14.70
N ARG A 205 8.93 -1.15 -15.59
CA ARG A 205 9.84 -0.43 -16.48
C ARG A 205 9.07 0.58 -17.35
N PRO A 206 9.49 1.86 -17.42
CA PRO A 206 8.87 2.83 -18.31
C PRO A 206 8.90 2.35 -19.77
N LEU A 207 7.78 2.45 -20.47
CA LEU A 207 7.66 2.02 -21.88
C LEU A 207 8.42 2.94 -22.84
N THR A 208 8.68 4.19 -22.46
CA THR A 208 9.50 5.14 -23.23
C THR A 208 10.36 6.01 -22.29
N ALA A 209 11.50 6.52 -22.77
CA ALA A 209 12.38 7.41 -22.00
C ALA A 209 11.69 8.71 -21.55
N THR A 210 10.63 9.14 -22.25
CA THR A 210 9.81 10.32 -21.92
C THR A 210 8.57 9.99 -21.08
N ALA A 211 8.21 8.70 -20.95
CA ALA A 211 7.17 8.22 -20.03
C ALA A 211 7.67 8.08 -18.59
N SER A 212 8.82 8.69 -18.25
CA SER A 212 9.30 8.99 -16.89
C SER A 212 8.37 9.97 -16.14
N PHE A 213 7.07 9.93 -16.45
CA PHE A 213 6.05 10.73 -15.82
C PHE A 213 5.83 10.10 -14.44
N THR A 214 6.51 10.71 -13.46
CA THR A 214 6.27 10.63 -12.01
C THR A 214 6.89 9.43 -11.28
N SER A 215 7.95 9.70 -10.54
CA SER A 215 8.57 8.78 -9.58
C SER A 215 7.56 8.44 -8.47
N TYR A 216 7.14 7.16 -8.41
CA TYR A 216 6.24 6.63 -7.38
C TYR A 216 6.98 6.24 -6.08
N ALA A 217 8.32 6.20 -6.14
CA ALA A 217 9.23 6.04 -5.01
C ALA A 217 10.33 7.12 -5.10
N GLU A 218 10.99 7.44 -3.98
CA GLU A 218 12.17 8.34 -3.98
C GLU A 218 13.37 7.75 -4.73
N ALA A 219 13.39 6.43 -4.93
CA ALA A 219 14.38 5.70 -5.71
C ALA A 219 13.79 5.23 -7.05
N ASP A 220 14.51 5.48 -8.14
CA ASP A 220 14.13 5.01 -9.48
C ASP A 220 14.36 3.48 -9.58
N PHE A 221 13.30 2.70 -9.69
CA PHE A 221 13.35 1.25 -9.95
C PHE A 221 13.64 1.01 -11.45
N ASN A 222 14.92 1.11 -11.81
CA ASN A 222 15.41 1.11 -13.18
C ASN A 222 15.89 -0.29 -13.62
N ASP A 223 16.54 -0.37 -14.78
CA ASP A 223 17.00 -1.64 -15.37
C ASP A 223 17.98 -2.41 -14.46
N LYS A 224 18.72 -1.71 -13.58
CA LYS A 224 19.59 -2.34 -12.58
C LYS A 224 18.76 -3.04 -11.51
N GLU A 225 17.78 -2.36 -10.91
CA GLU A 225 16.92 -2.93 -9.86
C GLU A 225 16.06 -4.07 -10.42
N GLN A 226 15.62 -3.99 -11.68
CA GLN A 226 14.94 -5.11 -12.36
C GLN A 226 15.85 -6.35 -12.49
N LYS A 227 17.15 -6.18 -12.78
CA LYS A 227 18.12 -7.29 -12.81
C LYS A 227 18.38 -7.86 -11.42
N GLU A 228 18.51 -6.98 -10.41
CA GLU A 228 18.65 -7.41 -9.01
C GLU A 228 17.40 -8.15 -8.51
N LEU A 229 16.22 -7.75 -8.96
CA LEU A 229 14.98 -8.49 -8.69
C LEU A 229 14.98 -9.87 -9.36
N GLY A 230 15.50 -9.99 -10.58
CA GLY A 230 15.72 -11.28 -11.23
C GLY A 230 16.60 -12.22 -10.39
N ALA A 231 17.73 -11.72 -9.90
CA ALA A 231 18.59 -12.49 -9.00
C ALA A 231 17.90 -12.88 -7.68
N PHE A 232 17.04 -12.01 -7.15
CA PHE A 232 16.23 -12.31 -5.98
C PHE A 232 15.21 -13.43 -6.25
N VAL A 233 14.57 -13.44 -7.43
CA VAL A 233 13.67 -14.54 -7.86
C VAL A 233 14.44 -15.86 -7.99
N ASP A 234 15.68 -15.84 -8.48
CA ASP A 234 16.53 -17.03 -8.51
C ASP A 234 16.80 -17.57 -7.09
N CYS A 235 17.07 -16.69 -6.12
CA CYS A 235 17.23 -17.07 -4.71
C CYS A 235 15.96 -17.68 -4.10
N ILE A 236 14.78 -17.11 -4.41
CA ILE A 236 13.47 -17.66 -4.00
C ILE A 236 13.27 -19.06 -4.58
N THR A 237 13.57 -19.22 -5.86
CA THR A 237 13.42 -20.50 -6.58
C THR A 237 14.37 -21.56 -6.01
N ALA A 238 15.60 -21.19 -5.65
CA ALA A 238 16.57 -22.09 -5.01
C ALA A 238 16.09 -22.61 -3.65
N LYS A 239 15.29 -21.82 -2.92
CA LYS A 239 14.59 -22.22 -1.68
C LYS A 239 13.35 -23.09 -1.93
N LYS A 240 13.00 -23.39 -3.19
CA LYS A 240 11.82 -24.16 -3.62
C LYS A 240 10.48 -23.50 -3.31
N ALA A 241 10.48 -22.23 -2.92
CA ALA A 241 9.27 -21.43 -2.77
C ALA A 241 8.52 -21.29 -4.11
N LYS A 242 7.22 -21.05 -4.05
CA LYS A 242 6.42 -20.72 -5.24
C LYS A 242 6.42 -19.21 -5.45
N VAL A 243 6.62 -18.78 -6.70
CA VAL A 243 6.67 -17.37 -7.11
C VAL A 243 5.94 -17.19 -8.43
#